data_AF-A0A6P1ZYH4-F1
#
_entry.id   AF-A0A6P1ZYH4-F1
#
_cell.length_a   1.000
_cell.length_b   1.000
_cell.length_c   1.000
_cell.angle_alpha   90.00
_cell.angle_beta   90.00
_cell.angle_gamma   90.00
#
_symmetry.space_group_name_H-M   'P 1'
#
loop_
_entity.id
_entity.type
_entity.pdbx_description
1 polymer ?
#
loop_
_entity_poly.entity_id
_entity_poly.type
_entity_poly.pdbx_seq_one_letter_code
_entity_poly.pdbx_strand_id
1 'polypeptide(L)'
;MVALAILRVEKLKSFSNVGSSEKHTARLQDTPNADPTKKNIRLIGELDDLPLSEIVKTKIATSTKHKPRKDAVLCSDIFLSASPEYFRPYNPSLAGEWDNNRMLDFANASKNWLISNYGDKCVRAELHLDEVTPHIHAYIIPINDKTKQLSHKAMFGGDGKQASIKLSKLQDSYAAALAPLGIERGVKGSKATHTKVKKYYQAVNSEPLNLELERFAPQPSETAQQLYERIKADRAIQDINHQLADRRLLLEQLRAAEQKANASEKLRQQLEQRVTQLEDEKIIWNQQAEQLRDLPLEDVAWQLGLDRDHKQPGKWRGQGNNMNINGSKFYDFHPSEQRGGGGAIDLVMHVNQCDYRQAMAWLHDSFGERGLRRAVIAQAQKIATGFAQFEPRPKFVTPAPDERQWHKVENYLTQKRELLPSFIQAVHEQGLIYADEQQNAVFLMRNLDGETTGAFLNVTQGEDNSFEGYATGSKRTEGWFHLKLSGEPNGEIEKVVLCKSPIEALSFATLEMEVQQGIPKTRTMYMAVDSPKSLPVEFLRTVPAVEVAYDNDHAGNETARMIMEQLHHAMRVKPKSKDWNETLCAWRKYQEQQRRTHQPGQGLEL
;
A
#
# COMPACT_ATOMS: atom_id res chain seq x y z
N MET A 1 34.24 -28.51 -0.41
CA MET A 1 33.87 -27.20 -1.02
C MET A 1 32.78 -27.47 -2.03
N VAL A 2 31.81 -26.56 -2.15
CA VAL A 2 30.74 -26.71 -3.14
C VAL A 2 31.29 -26.30 -4.51
N ALA A 3 30.97 -27.08 -5.54
CA ALA A 3 31.39 -26.76 -6.90
C ALA A 3 30.55 -25.61 -7.48
N LEU A 4 31.17 -24.71 -8.24
CA LEU A 4 30.50 -23.55 -8.82
C LEU A 4 30.45 -23.65 -10.35
N ALA A 5 29.34 -23.20 -10.92
CA ALA A 5 29.16 -23.06 -12.36
C ALA A 5 29.99 -21.87 -12.87
N ILE A 6 30.74 -22.08 -13.95
CA ILE A 6 31.58 -21.07 -14.59
C ILE A 6 31.05 -20.83 -16.00
N LEU A 7 30.53 -19.63 -16.24
CA LEU A 7 30.10 -19.18 -17.56
C LEU A 7 30.70 -17.82 -17.90
N ARG A 8 31.17 -17.65 -19.13
CA ARG A 8 31.66 -16.36 -19.64
C ARG A 8 31.35 -16.21 -21.12
N VAL A 9 31.00 -15.00 -21.55
CA VAL A 9 30.74 -14.68 -22.96
C VAL A 9 31.81 -13.72 -23.50
N GLU A 10 32.43 -14.07 -24.62
CA GLU A 10 33.41 -13.28 -25.34
C GLU A 10 32.89 -12.87 -26.73
N LYS A 11 33.15 -11.63 -27.15
CA LYS A 11 32.63 -11.04 -28.40
C LYS A 11 33.62 -11.23 -29.55
N LEU A 12 33.22 -11.90 -30.62
CA LEU A 12 34.01 -12.05 -31.84
C LEU A 12 33.45 -11.12 -32.93
N LYS A 13 34.15 -10.01 -33.19
CA LYS A 13 33.67 -8.92 -34.07
C LYS A 13 34.14 -9.02 -35.52
N SER A 14 35.09 -9.90 -35.81
CA SER A 14 35.61 -10.10 -37.17
C SER A 14 35.78 -11.58 -37.47
N PHE A 15 35.73 -11.96 -38.75
CA PHE A 15 36.01 -13.33 -39.17
C PHE A 15 37.45 -13.76 -38.84
N SER A 16 38.39 -12.81 -38.75
CA SER A 16 39.73 -13.08 -38.23
C SER A 16 39.69 -13.47 -36.75
N ASN A 17 38.88 -12.79 -35.91
CA ASN A 17 38.73 -13.22 -34.51
C ASN A 17 38.08 -14.60 -34.38
N VAL A 18 37.09 -14.90 -35.24
CA VAL A 18 36.46 -16.23 -35.30
C VAL A 18 37.47 -17.30 -35.70
N GLY A 19 38.24 -17.07 -36.76
CA GLY A 19 39.29 -18.01 -37.21
C GLY A 19 40.42 -18.16 -36.19
N SER A 20 40.85 -17.10 -35.52
CA SER A 20 41.87 -17.19 -34.47
C SER A 20 41.38 -17.95 -33.23
N SER A 21 40.10 -17.78 -32.86
CA SER A 21 39.48 -18.57 -31.79
C SER A 21 39.41 -20.04 -32.18
N GLU A 22 39.00 -20.35 -33.41
CA GLU A 22 39.00 -21.71 -33.95
C GLU A 22 40.40 -22.33 -33.97
N LYS A 23 41.44 -21.60 -34.39
CA LYS A 23 42.80 -22.14 -34.38
C LYS A 23 43.24 -22.59 -33.00
N HIS A 24 42.79 -21.90 -31.96
CA HIS A 24 43.03 -22.28 -30.58
C HIS A 24 42.21 -23.52 -30.18
N THR A 25 40.90 -23.53 -30.46
CA THR A 25 39.99 -24.62 -30.04
C THR A 25 40.19 -25.92 -30.82
N ALA A 26 40.43 -25.83 -32.12
CA ALA A 26 40.73 -26.96 -33.00
C ALA A 26 42.22 -27.34 -33.04
N ARG A 27 43.07 -26.73 -32.19
CA ARG A 27 44.52 -27.00 -32.07
C ARG A 27 45.29 -26.92 -33.41
N LEU A 28 44.91 -25.96 -34.26
CA LEU A 28 45.59 -25.66 -35.52
C LEU A 28 46.84 -24.76 -35.34
N GLN A 29 47.16 -24.41 -34.08
CA GLN A 29 48.36 -23.69 -33.67
C GLN A 29 48.92 -24.32 -32.39
N ASP A 30 50.23 -24.21 -32.20
CA ASP A 30 50.88 -24.69 -30.99
C ASP A 30 50.29 -24.03 -29.73
N THR A 31 49.88 -24.86 -28.77
CA THR A 31 49.21 -24.45 -27.55
C THR A 31 49.96 -25.09 -26.37
N PRO A 32 50.92 -24.38 -25.75
CA PRO A 32 51.88 -24.97 -24.81
C PRO A 32 51.27 -25.64 -23.56
N ASN A 33 50.04 -25.29 -23.20
CA ASN A 33 49.33 -25.82 -22.05
C ASN A 33 48.34 -26.97 -22.39
N ALA A 34 48.33 -27.43 -23.64
CA ALA A 34 47.48 -28.53 -24.09
C ALA A 34 48.28 -29.85 -24.15
N ASP A 35 47.71 -30.93 -23.64
CA ASP A 35 48.24 -32.29 -23.70
C ASP A 35 47.84 -32.94 -25.03
N PRO A 36 48.79 -33.17 -25.96
CA PRO A 36 48.48 -33.69 -27.30
C PRO A 36 47.99 -35.14 -27.29
N THR A 37 48.09 -35.86 -26.17
CA THR A 37 47.61 -37.24 -26.04
C THR A 37 46.10 -37.32 -25.79
N LYS A 38 45.47 -36.22 -25.36
CA LYS A 38 44.05 -36.13 -25.04
C LYS A 38 43.28 -35.56 -26.23
N LYS A 39 42.10 -36.11 -26.48
CA LYS A 39 41.24 -35.69 -27.59
C LYS A 39 40.03 -34.91 -27.09
N ASN A 40 39.78 -33.78 -27.75
CA ASN A 40 38.59 -32.96 -27.52
C ASN A 40 37.36 -33.58 -28.20
N ILE A 41 36.17 -33.28 -27.68
CA ILE A 41 34.91 -33.90 -28.12
C ILE A 41 33.98 -32.81 -28.68
N ARG A 42 33.51 -32.98 -29.92
CA ARG A 42 32.48 -32.10 -30.51
C ARG A 42 31.10 -32.48 -29.97
N LEU A 43 30.45 -31.55 -29.28
CA LEU A 43 29.13 -31.74 -28.68
C LEU A 43 27.99 -31.29 -29.61
N ILE A 44 28.22 -30.21 -30.35
CA ILE A 44 27.30 -29.60 -31.33
C ILE A 44 28.12 -29.23 -32.57
N GLY A 45 27.59 -29.48 -33.77
CA GLY A 45 28.27 -29.33 -35.05
C GLY A 45 28.67 -30.68 -35.65
N GLU A 46 28.94 -30.72 -36.95
CA GLU A 46 29.35 -31.94 -37.67
C GLU A 46 30.86 -32.12 -37.54
N LEU A 47 31.39 -33.36 -37.61
CA LEU A 47 32.83 -33.61 -37.44
C LEU A 47 33.66 -33.11 -38.64
N ASP A 48 33.13 -33.25 -39.85
CA ASP A 48 33.76 -32.84 -41.13
C ASP A 48 33.37 -31.40 -41.56
N ASP A 49 33.09 -30.55 -40.57
CA ASP A 49 32.59 -29.20 -40.79
C ASP A 49 33.59 -28.30 -41.53
N LEU A 50 33.04 -27.35 -42.31
CA LEU A 50 33.80 -26.23 -42.86
C LEU A 50 34.48 -25.43 -41.72
N PRO A 51 35.52 -24.63 -42.02
CA PRO A 51 36.09 -23.71 -41.04
C PRO A 51 34.99 -22.87 -40.38
N LEU A 52 35.09 -22.64 -39.07
CA LEU A 52 34.08 -21.94 -38.26
C LEU A 52 33.71 -20.58 -38.88
N SER A 53 34.68 -19.88 -39.47
CA SER A 53 34.44 -18.61 -40.15
C SER A 53 33.43 -18.74 -41.30
N GLU A 54 33.50 -19.81 -42.09
CA GLU A 54 32.59 -20.06 -43.20
C GLU A 54 31.23 -20.56 -42.71
N ILE A 55 31.18 -21.36 -41.63
CA ILE A 55 29.90 -21.73 -40.97
C ILE A 55 29.18 -20.47 -40.48
N VAL A 56 29.89 -19.60 -39.75
CA VAL A 56 29.35 -18.35 -39.23
C VAL A 56 28.85 -17.45 -40.36
N LYS A 57 29.65 -17.31 -41.43
CA LYS A 57 29.29 -16.51 -42.61
C LYS A 57 28.06 -17.07 -43.32
N THR A 58 27.98 -18.39 -43.52
CA THR A 58 26.85 -19.07 -44.15
C THR A 58 25.58 -18.92 -43.32
N LYS A 59 25.67 -19.12 -42.01
CA LYS A 59 24.53 -18.96 -41.10
C LYS A 59 24.04 -17.50 -41.05
N ILE A 60 24.95 -16.52 -41.04
CA ILE A 60 24.57 -15.10 -41.14
C ILE A 60 23.87 -14.82 -42.48
N ALA A 61 24.43 -15.27 -43.59
CA ALA A 61 23.88 -15.03 -44.93
C ALA A 61 22.49 -15.65 -45.12
N THR A 62 22.25 -16.84 -44.56
CA THR A 62 20.97 -17.55 -44.66
C THR A 62 19.92 -17.03 -43.67
N SER A 63 20.34 -16.49 -42.53
CA SER A 63 19.43 -16.14 -41.42
C SER A 63 19.17 -14.64 -41.25
N THR A 64 19.88 -13.78 -41.98
CA THR A 64 19.73 -12.31 -41.87
C THR A 64 19.28 -11.67 -43.18
N LYS A 65 18.50 -10.58 -43.10
CA LYS A 65 17.98 -9.86 -44.28
C LYS A 65 18.96 -8.85 -44.88
N HIS A 66 19.90 -8.37 -44.08
CA HIS A 66 20.81 -7.29 -44.44
C HIS A 66 22.24 -7.61 -44.03
N LYS A 67 23.20 -7.05 -44.76
CA LYS A 67 24.62 -7.16 -44.43
C LYS A 67 24.87 -6.65 -42.99
N PRO A 68 25.65 -7.38 -42.17
CA PRO A 68 26.00 -6.92 -40.83
C PRO A 68 26.71 -5.55 -40.86
N ARG A 69 26.40 -4.72 -39.86
CA ARG A 69 27.14 -3.46 -39.58
C ARG A 69 28.62 -3.76 -39.31
N LYS A 70 29.49 -2.80 -39.62
CA LYS A 70 30.97 -2.95 -39.54
C LYS A 70 31.47 -3.34 -38.14
N ASP A 71 30.78 -2.91 -37.09
CA ASP A 71 31.09 -3.19 -35.68
C ASP A 71 30.15 -4.24 -35.06
N ALA A 72 29.42 -4.99 -35.88
CA ALA A 72 28.59 -6.10 -35.41
C ALA A 72 29.45 -7.16 -34.71
N VAL A 73 28.92 -7.72 -33.62
CA VAL A 73 29.44 -8.97 -33.10
C VAL A 73 28.93 -10.08 -34.00
N LEU A 74 29.84 -10.73 -34.72
CA LEU A 74 29.51 -11.77 -35.71
C LEU A 74 29.20 -13.10 -35.03
N CYS A 75 29.95 -13.41 -33.97
CA CYS A 75 29.80 -14.62 -33.17
C CYS A 75 30.14 -14.30 -31.71
N SER A 76 29.57 -15.05 -30.77
CA SER A 76 29.90 -14.97 -29.34
C SER A 76 30.41 -16.33 -28.89
N ASP A 77 31.60 -16.36 -28.30
CA ASP A 77 32.16 -17.57 -27.67
C ASP A 77 31.70 -17.62 -26.22
N ILE A 78 30.92 -18.63 -25.88
CA ILE A 78 30.51 -18.93 -24.52
C ILE A 78 31.44 -20.01 -23.99
N PHE A 79 32.25 -19.63 -23.00
CA PHE A 79 33.04 -20.55 -22.19
C PHE A 79 32.17 -21.10 -21.06
N LEU A 80 32.13 -22.43 -20.93
CA LEU A 80 31.39 -23.16 -19.91
C LEU A 80 32.32 -24.12 -19.17
N SER A 81 32.30 -24.13 -17.84
CA SER A 81 33.04 -25.09 -17.01
C SER A 81 32.39 -25.17 -15.61
N ALA A 82 32.99 -25.95 -14.73
CA ALA A 82 32.69 -26.01 -13.31
C ALA A 82 33.99 -25.96 -12.49
N SER A 83 33.90 -25.68 -11.20
CA SER A 83 35.09 -25.71 -10.34
C SER A 83 35.78 -27.08 -10.35
N PRO A 84 37.13 -27.16 -10.18
CA PRO A 84 37.87 -28.42 -10.19
C PRO A 84 37.35 -29.47 -9.22
N GLU A 85 36.77 -29.06 -8.09
CA GLU A 85 36.18 -29.93 -7.07
C GLU A 85 35.04 -30.80 -7.60
N TYR A 86 34.34 -30.35 -8.64
CA TYR A 86 33.33 -31.19 -9.30
C TYR A 86 33.99 -32.32 -10.07
N PHE A 87 34.98 -32.01 -10.91
CA PHE A 87 35.63 -33.00 -11.75
C PHE A 87 36.57 -33.91 -10.97
N ARG A 88 37.12 -33.43 -9.85
CA ARG A 88 38.13 -34.12 -9.03
C ARG A 88 37.75 -34.03 -7.54
N PRO A 89 36.68 -34.72 -7.11
CA PRO A 89 36.13 -34.54 -5.76
C PRO A 89 37.10 -34.96 -4.64
N TYR A 90 37.99 -35.93 -4.92
CA TYR A 90 38.96 -36.42 -3.93
C TYR A 90 40.26 -35.62 -3.90
N ASN A 91 40.65 -35.00 -5.01
CA ASN A 91 41.87 -34.20 -5.09
C ASN A 91 41.78 -33.09 -6.17
N PRO A 92 41.18 -31.93 -5.83
CA PRO A 92 40.98 -30.82 -6.76
C PRO A 92 42.27 -30.23 -7.35
N SER A 93 43.43 -30.53 -6.77
CA SER A 93 44.73 -30.01 -7.23
C SER A 93 45.37 -30.83 -8.36
N LEU A 94 44.87 -32.03 -8.68
CA LEU A 94 45.42 -32.88 -9.75
C LEU A 94 45.09 -32.36 -11.15
N ALA A 95 45.80 -31.33 -11.61
CA ALA A 95 45.59 -30.70 -12.90
C ALA A 95 45.61 -31.73 -14.05
N GLY A 96 44.62 -31.66 -14.95
CA GLY A 96 44.52 -32.54 -16.11
C GLY A 96 43.83 -33.89 -15.84
N GLU A 97 43.45 -34.20 -14.60
CA GLU A 97 42.63 -35.39 -14.29
C GLU A 97 41.15 -35.03 -14.09
N TRP A 98 40.26 -36.01 -14.22
CA TRP A 98 38.83 -35.87 -13.93
C TRP A 98 38.16 -37.24 -13.75
N ASP A 99 37.01 -37.24 -13.08
CA ASP A 99 36.06 -38.35 -13.07
C ASP A 99 35.24 -38.37 -14.36
N ASN A 100 35.29 -39.49 -15.10
CA ASN A 100 34.66 -39.61 -16.41
C ASN A 100 33.14 -39.49 -16.38
N ASN A 101 32.47 -40.04 -15.35
CA ASN A 101 31.01 -39.97 -15.25
C ASN A 101 30.57 -38.53 -15.00
N ARG A 102 31.22 -37.86 -14.05
CA ARG A 102 30.93 -36.45 -13.75
C ARG A 102 31.21 -35.54 -14.94
N MET A 103 32.30 -35.77 -15.66
CA MET A 103 32.64 -35.05 -16.89
C MET A 103 31.53 -35.23 -17.94
N LEU A 104 31.06 -36.46 -18.15
CA LEU A 104 30.01 -36.75 -19.11
C LEU A 104 28.66 -36.10 -18.71
N ASP A 105 28.30 -36.15 -17.43
CA ASP A 105 27.11 -35.50 -16.90
C ASP A 105 27.15 -33.98 -17.10
N PHE A 106 28.30 -33.35 -16.83
CA PHE A 106 28.52 -31.93 -17.09
C PHE A 106 28.40 -31.59 -18.59
N ALA A 107 29.01 -32.42 -19.45
CA ALA A 107 28.97 -32.22 -20.89
C ALA A 107 27.53 -32.31 -21.43
N ASN A 108 26.77 -33.31 -20.96
CA ASN A 108 25.37 -33.51 -21.34
C ASN A 108 24.47 -32.36 -20.85
N ALA A 109 24.58 -31.97 -19.58
CA ALA A 109 23.79 -30.88 -19.03
C ALA A 109 24.09 -29.55 -19.75
N SER A 110 25.37 -29.29 -20.04
CA SER A 110 25.80 -28.09 -20.78
C SER A 110 25.31 -28.10 -22.23
N LYS A 111 25.41 -29.25 -22.92
CA LYS A 111 24.88 -29.43 -24.29
C LYS A 111 23.37 -29.18 -24.34
N ASN A 112 22.62 -29.79 -23.42
CA ASN A 112 21.16 -29.62 -23.35
C ASN A 112 20.76 -28.17 -23.07
N TRP A 113 21.49 -27.49 -22.19
CA TRP A 113 21.29 -26.07 -21.93
C TRP A 113 21.57 -25.21 -23.17
N LEU A 114 22.66 -25.48 -23.90
CA LEU A 114 22.98 -24.77 -25.15
C LEU A 114 21.88 -24.94 -26.20
N ILE A 115 21.41 -26.17 -26.41
CA ILE A 115 20.32 -26.48 -27.37
C ILE A 115 19.03 -25.79 -26.95
N SER A 116 18.67 -25.85 -25.66
CA SER A 116 17.43 -25.25 -25.16
C SER A 116 17.43 -23.73 -25.26
N ASN A 117 18.57 -23.08 -25.01
CA ASN A 117 18.65 -21.61 -24.99
C ASN A 117 18.92 -20.99 -26.36
N TYR A 118 19.68 -21.68 -27.21
CA TYR A 118 20.18 -21.10 -28.47
C TYR A 118 19.77 -21.89 -29.70
N GLY A 119 19.39 -23.16 -29.56
CA GLY A 119 18.99 -24.01 -30.68
C GLY A 119 19.99 -23.97 -31.82
N ASP A 120 19.49 -23.72 -33.02
CA ASP A 120 20.26 -23.64 -34.27
C ASP A 120 21.19 -22.42 -34.37
N LYS A 121 21.16 -21.50 -33.39
CA LYS A 121 22.09 -20.36 -33.28
C LYS A 121 23.42 -20.75 -32.65
N CYS A 122 23.45 -21.85 -31.88
CA CYS A 122 24.69 -22.46 -31.40
C CYS A 122 25.22 -23.35 -32.53
N VAL A 123 26.15 -22.80 -33.32
CA VAL A 123 26.62 -23.47 -34.54
C VAL A 123 27.68 -24.53 -34.26
N ARG A 124 28.41 -24.40 -33.16
CA ARG A 124 29.43 -25.37 -32.74
C ARG A 124 29.66 -25.32 -31.24
N ALA A 125 29.89 -26.47 -30.61
CA ALA A 125 30.34 -26.56 -29.24
C ALA A 125 31.34 -27.70 -29.07
N GLU A 126 32.49 -27.42 -28.45
CA GLU A 126 33.60 -28.35 -28.29
C GLU A 126 34.00 -28.44 -26.82
N LEU A 127 34.01 -29.66 -26.30
CA LEU A 127 34.52 -30.01 -24.98
C LEU A 127 36.02 -30.26 -25.06
N HIS A 128 36.78 -29.43 -24.36
CA HIS A 128 38.21 -29.56 -24.22
C HIS A 128 38.56 -30.41 -23.00
N LEU A 129 39.39 -31.42 -23.23
CA LEU A 129 39.88 -32.35 -22.21
C LEU A 129 41.41 -32.37 -22.12
N ASP A 130 42.07 -31.66 -23.02
CA ASP A 130 43.53 -31.57 -23.15
C ASP A 130 44.16 -30.47 -22.28
N GLU A 131 43.38 -29.71 -21.51
CA GLU A 131 43.89 -28.70 -20.58
C GLU A 131 43.70 -29.12 -19.11
N VAL A 132 43.85 -28.17 -18.17
CA VAL A 132 43.82 -28.43 -16.72
C VAL A 132 42.46 -28.95 -16.24
N THR A 133 41.36 -28.33 -16.68
CA THR A 133 40.00 -28.65 -16.23
C THR A 133 39.09 -28.77 -17.44
N PRO A 134 38.22 -29.80 -17.52
CA PRO A 134 37.24 -29.90 -18.60
C PRO A 134 36.42 -28.62 -18.76
N HIS A 135 36.32 -28.12 -19.99
CA HIS A 135 35.55 -26.91 -20.31
C HIS A 135 35.07 -26.94 -21.76
N ILE A 136 34.03 -26.17 -22.06
CA ILE A 136 33.40 -26.12 -23.37
C ILE A 136 33.54 -24.72 -23.95
N HIS A 137 33.93 -24.65 -25.22
CA HIS A 137 33.77 -23.46 -26.05
C HIS A 137 32.56 -23.64 -26.96
N ALA A 138 31.57 -22.77 -26.82
CA ALA A 138 30.35 -22.80 -27.63
C ALA A 138 30.19 -21.50 -28.43
N TYR A 139 29.99 -21.64 -29.74
CA TYR A 139 29.92 -20.53 -30.69
C TYR A 139 28.47 -20.22 -31.04
N ILE A 140 27.98 -19.07 -30.55
CA ILE A 140 26.61 -18.62 -30.71
C ILE A 140 26.56 -17.40 -31.62
N ILE A 141 25.76 -17.48 -32.68
CA ILE A 141 25.52 -16.34 -33.58
C ILE A 141 24.33 -15.53 -33.05
N PRO A 142 24.51 -14.24 -32.68
CA PRO A 142 23.50 -13.49 -31.96
C PRO A 142 22.40 -12.94 -32.87
N ILE A 143 21.64 -13.83 -33.53
CA ILE A 143 20.55 -13.45 -34.43
C ILE A 143 19.30 -13.09 -33.61
N ASN A 144 18.71 -11.95 -33.94
CA ASN A 144 17.41 -11.54 -33.44
C ASN A 144 16.32 -12.04 -34.40
N ASP A 145 15.45 -12.93 -33.92
CA ASP A 145 14.44 -13.58 -34.79
C ASP A 145 13.38 -12.61 -35.31
N LYS A 146 13.09 -11.53 -34.56
CA LYS A 146 12.10 -10.52 -34.95
C LYS A 146 12.64 -9.61 -36.04
N THR A 147 13.84 -9.09 -35.85
CA THR A 147 14.43 -8.13 -36.80
C THR A 147 15.21 -8.80 -37.93
N LYS A 148 15.53 -10.10 -37.80
CA LYS A 148 16.41 -10.86 -38.72
C LYS A 148 17.74 -10.15 -38.95
N GLN A 149 18.30 -9.60 -37.88
CA GLN A 149 19.61 -8.92 -37.84
C GLN A 149 20.46 -9.46 -36.68
N LEU A 150 21.77 -9.28 -36.77
CA LEU A 150 22.68 -9.56 -35.66
C LEU A 150 22.52 -8.54 -34.54
N SER A 151 22.29 -9.01 -33.33
CA SER A 151 22.14 -8.19 -32.15
C SER A 151 22.60 -8.92 -30.88
N HIS A 152 23.91 -8.86 -30.62
CA HIS A 152 24.47 -9.29 -29.34
C HIS A 152 23.85 -8.52 -28.16
N LYS A 153 23.53 -7.24 -28.35
CA LYS A 153 22.82 -6.42 -27.35
C LYS A 153 21.44 -6.98 -27.00
N ALA A 154 20.70 -7.46 -27.99
CA ALA A 154 19.40 -8.10 -27.72
C ALA A 154 19.56 -9.45 -27.01
N MET A 155 20.60 -10.23 -27.35
CA MET A 155 20.81 -11.55 -26.76
C MET A 155 21.42 -11.50 -25.35
N PHE A 156 22.57 -10.84 -25.19
CA PHE A 156 23.36 -10.84 -23.95
C PHE A 156 23.30 -9.52 -23.17
N GLY A 157 22.62 -8.50 -23.73
CA GLY A 157 22.56 -7.16 -23.16
C GLY A 157 23.59 -6.22 -23.78
N GLY A 158 23.28 -4.92 -23.72
CA GLY A 158 24.10 -3.87 -24.32
C GLY A 158 25.23 -3.47 -23.40
N ASP A 159 25.14 -2.26 -22.87
CA ASP A 159 26.09 -1.71 -21.92
C ASP A 159 25.37 -1.36 -20.60
N GLY A 160 26.16 -1.17 -19.54
CA GLY A 160 25.66 -0.73 -18.23
C GLY A 160 24.65 -1.70 -17.59
N LYS A 161 23.61 -1.14 -16.95
CA LYS A 161 22.66 -1.90 -16.11
C LYS A 161 21.91 -3.00 -16.88
N GLN A 162 21.58 -2.77 -18.15
CA GLN A 162 20.88 -3.78 -18.97
C GLN A 162 21.76 -5.02 -19.24
N ALA A 163 23.05 -4.82 -19.48
CA ALA A 163 24.00 -5.91 -19.64
C ALA A 163 24.17 -6.70 -18.35
N SER A 164 24.33 -6.00 -17.23
CA SER A 164 24.44 -6.61 -15.90
C SER A 164 23.24 -7.50 -15.59
N ILE A 165 22.00 -7.02 -15.84
CA ILE A 165 20.79 -7.81 -15.59
C ILE A 165 20.73 -9.05 -16.49
N LYS A 166 20.97 -8.92 -17.79
CA LYS A 166 20.89 -10.06 -18.72
C LYS A 166 21.98 -11.10 -18.48
N LEU A 167 23.22 -10.67 -18.28
CA LEU A 167 24.31 -11.58 -17.95
C LEU A 167 24.12 -12.25 -16.59
N SER A 168 23.56 -11.53 -15.60
CA SER A 168 23.21 -12.13 -14.31
C SER A 168 22.14 -13.23 -14.47
N LYS A 169 21.07 -12.97 -15.24
CA LYS A 169 20.07 -13.98 -15.58
C LYS A 169 20.64 -15.16 -16.36
N LEU A 170 21.65 -14.91 -17.21
CA LEU A 170 22.34 -15.97 -17.93
C LEU A 170 23.10 -16.90 -16.97
N GLN A 171 23.81 -16.33 -15.99
CA GLN A 171 24.46 -17.10 -14.91
C GLN A 171 23.43 -17.88 -14.08
N ASP A 172 22.29 -17.25 -13.74
CA ASP A 172 21.18 -17.90 -13.02
C ASP A 172 20.67 -19.12 -13.81
N SER A 173 20.44 -18.96 -15.12
CA SER A 173 19.94 -20.03 -15.99
C SER A 173 20.93 -21.19 -16.13
N TYR A 174 22.22 -20.91 -16.31
CA TYR A 174 23.21 -21.96 -16.45
C TYR A 174 23.42 -22.74 -15.14
N ALA A 175 23.46 -22.03 -14.01
CA ALA A 175 23.52 -22.68 -12.70
C ALA A 175 22.30 -23.57 -12.44
N ALA A 176 21.10 -23.14 -12.83
CA ALA A 176 19.89 -23.97 -12.71
C ALA A 176 19.98 -25.28 -13.52
N ALA A 177 20.63 -25.25 -14.69
CA ALA A 177 20.84 -26.45 -15.51
C ALA A 177 21.84 -27.43 -14.89
N LEU A 178 22.82 -26.93 -14.13
CA LEU A 178 23.83 -27.76 -13.46
C LEU A 178 23.47 -28.12 -12.01
N ALA A 179 22.44 -27.51 -11.43
CA ALA A 179 22.00 -27.75 -10.06
C ALA A 179 21.75 -29.25 -9.73
N PRO A 180 21.16 -30.07 -10.63
CA PRO A 180 21.01 -31.51 -10.38
C PRO A 180 22.33 -32.27 -10.18
N LEU A 181 23.45 -31.72 -10.68
CA LEU A 181 24.78 -32.29 -10.55
C LEU A 181 25.48 -31.87 -9.24
N GLY A 182 24.81 -31.07 -8.40
CA GLY A 182 25.38 -30.48 -7.19
C GLY A 182 26.34 -29.31 -7.47
N ILE A 183 26.25 -28.71 -8.66
CA ILE A 183 27.03 -27.52 -9.03
C ILE A 183 26.15 -26.29 -8.80
N GLU A 184 26.62 -25.39 -7.95
CA GLU A 184 25.89 -24.19 -7.56
C GLU A 184 26.26 -22.98 -8.41
N ARG A 185 25.44 -21.95 -8.30
CA ARG A 185 25.70 -20.66 -8.93
C ARG A 185 26.92 -19.99 -8.29
N GLY A 186 27.79 -19.41 -9.12
CA GLY A 186 28.80 -18.47 -8.62
C GLY A 186 28.18 -17.28 -7.87
N VAL A 187 28.99 -16.60 -7.07
CA VAL A 187 28.56 -15.47 -6.23
C VAL A 187 27.87 -14.36 -7.04
N LYS A 188 26.61 -14.06 -6.74
CA LYS A 188 25.83 -13.02 -7.42
C LYS A 188 26.27 -11.63 -6.95
N GLY A 189 26.42 -10.71 -7.91
CA GLY A 189 26.97 -9.37 -7.63
C GLY A 189 28.47 -9.35 -7.31
N SER A 190 29.20 -10.45 -7.60
CA SER A 190 30.65 -10.50 -7.42
C SER A 190 31.35 -9.31 -8.08
N LYS A 191 32.26 -8.68 -7.33
CA LYS A 191 33.13 -7.60 -7.82
C LYS A 191 34.46 -8.11 -8.38
N ALA A 192 34.62 -9.44 -8.48
CA ALA A 192 35.83 -10.04 -9.01
C ALA A 192 36.05 -9.61 -10.47
N THR A 193 37.24 -9.13 -10.77
CA THR A 193 37.63 -8.78 -12.14
C THR A 193 38.18 -10.00 -12.85
N HIS A 194 37.74 -10.24 -14.08
CA HIS A 194 38.28 -11.33 -14.89
C HIS A 194 39.78 -11.10 -15.11
N THR A 195 40.58 -12.06 -14.67
CA THR A 195 42.03 -12.05 -14.90
C THR A 195 42.34 -12.95 -16.09
N LYS A 196 43.09 -12.43 -17.07
CA LYS A 196 43.52 -13.22 -18.23
C LYS A 196 44.30 -14.45 -17.77
N VAL A 197 44.06 -15.58 -18.45
CA VAL A 197 44.66 -16.89 -18.18
C VAL A 197 46.19 -16.81 -17.99
N LYS A 198 46.92 -16.06 -18.82
CA LYS A 198 48.38 -15.84 -18.70
C LYS A 198 48.81 -15.18 -17.37
N LYS A 199 48.01 -14.23 -16.84
CA LYS A 199 48.29 -13.57 -15.55
C LYS A 199 47.94 -14.46 -14.35
N TYR A 200 46.89 -15.26 -14.48
CA TYR A 200 46.54 -16.26 -13.46
C TYR A 200 47.62 -17.35 -13.38
N TYR A 201 48.08 -17.88 -14.52
CA TYR A 201 49.19 -18.83 -14.56
C TYR A 201 50.51 -18.23 -14.06
N GLN A 202 50.82 -16.95 -14.30
CA GLN A 202 51.98 -16.32 -13.65
C GLN A 202 51.87 -16.24 -12.11
N ALA A 203 50.65 -16.13 -11.57
CA ALA A 203 50.41 -16.03 -10.14
C ALA A 203 50.26 -17.40 -9.44
N VAL A 204 49.88 -18.45 -10.19
CA VAL A 204 49.62 -19.80 -9.66
C VAL A 204 50.74 -20.78 -10.03
N ASN A 205 51.35 -20.61 -11.21
CA ASN A 205 52.48 -21.40 -11.73
C ASN A 205 53.80 -20.59 -11.74
N SER A 206 53.93 -19.50 -11.00
CA SER A 206 55.27 -19.11 -10.55
C SER A 206 55.81 -20.32 -9.81
N GLU A 207 56.73 -21.05 -10.45
CA GLU A 207 57.27 -22.29 -9.91
C GLU A 207 57.57 -22.10 -8.43
N PRO A 208 57.19 -23.04 -7.53
CA PRO A 208 57.84 -23.04 -6.23
C PRO A 208 59.33 -23.09 -6.55
N LEU A 209 60.11 -22.10 -6.07
CA LEU A 209 61.56 -22.19 -6.17
C LEU A 209 61.93 -23.58 -5.65
N ASN A 210 62.41 -24.46 -6.53
CA ASN A 210 62.85 -25.78 -6.12
C ASN A 210 63.93 -25.55 -5.07
N LEU A 211 63.62 -25.88 -3.82
CA LEU A 211 64.60 -25.84 -2.75
C LEU A 211 65.59 -26.97 -3.05
N GLU A 212 66.79 -26.61 -3.48
CA GLU A 212 67.91 -27.54 -3.47
C GLU A 212 68.28 -27.80 -2.01
N LEU A 213 67.63 -28.77 -1.38
CA LEU A 213 67.78 -29.10 0.05
C LEU A 213 69.24 -29.37 0.43
N GLU A 214 70.05 -29.84 -0.52
CA GLU A 214 71.48 -30.10 -0.35
C GLU A 214 72.30 -28.84 0.00
N ARG A 215 71.90 -27.64 -0.49
CA ARG A 215 72.61 -26.39 -0.18
C ARG A 215 72.43 -25.92 1.26
N PHE A 216 71.43 -26.47 1.94
CA PHE A 216 71.11 -26.21 3.35
C PHE A 216 71.66 -27.28 4.30
N ALA A 217 72.49 -28.20 3.80
CA ALA A 217 73.20 -29.14 4.66
C ALA A 217 74.08 -28.40 5.68
N PRO A 218 74.18 -28.91 6.92
CA PRO A 218 75.05 -28.33 7.95
C PRO A 218 76.51 -28.42 7.51
N GLN A 219 77.25 -27.33 7.69
CA GLN A 219 78.69 -27.33 7.44
C GLN A 219 79.44 -27.96 8.63
N PRO A 220 80.65 -28.53 8.42
CA PRO A 220 81.44 -29.09 9.50
C PRO A 220 81.70 -28.05 10.60
N SER A 221 81.35 -28.38 11.85
CA SER A 221 81.44 -27.50 13.04
C SER A 221 80.42 -26.35 13.12
N GLU A 222 79.42 -26.31 12.25
CA GLU A 222 78.31 -25.35 12.34
C GLU A 222 77.35 -25.73 13.48
N THR A 223 77.04 -24.78 14.36
CA THR A 223 76.03 -24.98 15.42
C THR A 223 74.61 -24.85 14.86
N ALA A 224 73.61 -25.46 15.53
CA ALA A 224 72.21 -25.36 15.12
C ALA A 224 71.70 -23.91 15.00
N GLN A 225 72.20 -23.01 15.86
CA GLN A 225 71.86 -21.58 15.83
C GLN A 225 72.41 -20.91 14.57
N GLN A 226 73.66 -21.21 14.19
CA GLN A 226 74.31 -20.66 13.00
C GLN A 226 73.65 -21.16 11.72
N LEU A 227 73.29 -22.45 11.67
CA LEU A 227 72.53 -23.04 10.57
C LEU A 227 71.17 -22.35 10.39
N TYR A 228 70.43 -22.12 11.49
CA TYR A 228 69.14 -21.44 11.45
C TYR A 228 69.24 -20.01 10.91
N GLU A 229 70.22 -19.23 11.38
CA GLU A 229 70.42 -17.85 10.89
C GLU A 229 70.86 -17.82 9.43
N ARG A 230 71.68 -18.78 8.97
CA ARG A 230 72.08 -18.91 7.56
C ARG A 230 70.89 -19.23 6.65
N ILE A 231 70.05 -20.19 7.04
CA ILE A 231 68.83 -20.55 6.29
C ILE A 231 67.85 -19.37 6.24
N LYS A 232 67.70 -18.65 7.36
CA LYS A 232 66.80 -17.49 7.47
C LYS A 232 67.30 -16.27 6.67
N ALA A 233 68.61 -16.10 6.55
CA ALA A 233 69.24 -15.03 5.77
C ALA A 233 69.32 -15.35 4.26
N ASP A 234 69.05 -16.59 3.85
CA ASP A 234 69.10 -17.00 2.45
C ASP A 234 68.03 -16.28 1.62
N ARG A 235 68.46 -15.67 0.51
CA ARG A 235 67.60 -14.86 -0.35
C ARG A 235 66.43 -15.64 -0.94
N ALA A 236 66.65 -16.90 -1.32
CA ALA A 236 65.58 -17.73 -1.87
C ALA A 236 64.55 -18.10 -0.80
N ILE A 237 64.99 -18.32 0.46
CA ILE A 237 64.07 -18.53 1.59
C ILE A 237 63.27 -17.26 1.91
N GLN A 238 63.91 -16.09 1.85
CA GLN A 238 63.23 -14.80 2.04
C GLN A 238 62.20 -14.52 0.94
N ASP A 239 62.55 -14.78 -0.33
CA ASP A 239 61.63 -14.62 -1.47
C ASP A 239 60.42 -15.58 -1.35
N ILE A 240 60.64 -16.84 -0.95
CA ILE A 240 59.57 -17.81 -0.68
C ILE A 240 58.68 -17.35 0.48
N ASN A 241 59.28 -16.87 1.58
CA ASN A 241 58.50 -16.36 2.72
C ASN A 241 57.65 -15.15 2.33
N HIS A 242 58.16 -14.26 1.47
CA HIS A 242 57.39 -13.13 0.95
C HIS A 242 56.24 -13.59 0.06
N GLN A 243 56.48 -14.51 -0.87
CA GLN A 243 55.44 -15.11 -1.72
C GLN A 243 54.35 -15.83 -0.90
N LEU A 244 54.75 -16.57 0.14
CA LEU A 244 53.81 -17.22 1.06
C LEU A 244 52.97 -16.20 1.84
N ALA A 245 53.58 -15.10 2.28
CA ALA A 245 52.87 -14.01 2.97
C ALA A 245 51.87 -13.31 2.03
N ASP A 246 52.28 -12.99 0.80
CA ASP A 246 51.41 -12.38 -0.22
C ASP A 246 50.25 -13.30 -0.59
N ARG A 247 50.52 -14.60 -0.76
CA ARG A 247 49.49 -15.61 -1.03
C ARG A 247 48.51 -15.74 0.12
N ARG A 248 48.99 -15.68 1.37
CA ARG A 248 48.15 -15.70 2.57
C ARG A 248 47.23 -14.48 2.62
N LEU A 249 47.77 -13.30 2.36
CA LEU A 249 47.01 -12.05 2.31
C LEU A 249 45.94 -12.09 1.21
N LEU A 250 46.29 -12.59 0.02
CA LEU A 250 45.35 -12.73 -1.10
C LEU A 250 44.20 -13.71 -0.77
N LEU A 251 44.51 -14.85 -0.16
CA LEU A 251 43.51 -15.82 0.28
C LEU A 251 42.56 -15.24 1.34
N GLU A 252 43.08 -14.43 2.26
CA GLU A 252 42.28 -13.76 3.29
C GLU A 252 41.35 -12.71 2.68
N GLN A 253 41.84 -11.91 1.72
CA GLN A 253 41.03 -10.95 0.98
C GLN A 253 39.91 -11.63 0.18
N LEU A 254 40.21 -12.77 -0.48
CA LEU A 254 39.21 -13.56 -1.21
C LEU A 254 38.12 -14.11 -0.29
N ARG A 255 38.51 -14.67 0.88
CA ARG A 255 37.54 -15.15 1.89
C ARG A 255 36.66 -14.02 2.42
N ALA A 256 37.24 -12.85 2.70
CA ALA A 256 36.47 -11.69 3.16
C ALA A 256 35.50 -11.18 2.09
N ALA A 257 35.91 -11.18 0.82
CA ALA A 257 35.04 -10.80 -0.30
C ALA A 257 33.89 -11.80 -0.50
N GLU A 258 34.17 -13.10 -0.39
CA GLU A 258 33.18 -14.18 -0.45
C GLU A 258 32.14 -14.07 0.68
N GLN A 259 32.59 -13.89 1.93
CA GLN A 259 31.70 -13.71 3.08
C GLN A 259 30.77 -12.50 2.90
N LYS A 260 31.32 -11.35 2.47
CA LYS A 260 30.53 -10.14 2.20
C LYS A 260 29.49 -10.37 1.11
N ALA A 261 29.84 -11.11 0.07
CA ALA A 261 28.93 -11.36 -1.03
C ALA A 261 27.83 -12.37 -0.68
N ASN A 262 28.16 -13.43 0.09
CA ASN A 262 27.17 -14.36 0.63
C ASN A 262 26.19 -13.65 1.58
N ALA A 263 26.68 -12.75 2.43
CA ALA A 263 25.83 -11.93 3.29
C ALA A 263 24.91 -11.01 2.46
N SER A 264 25.43 -10.40 1.39
CA SER A 264 24.62 -9.56 0.50
C SER A 264 23.57 -10.36 -0.26
N GLU A 265 23.85 -11.60 -0.67
CA GLU A 265 22.88 -12.47 -1.34
C GLU A 265 21.76 -12.90 -0.38
N LYS A 266 22.11 -13.29 0.85
CA LYS A 266 21.13 -13.63 1.88
C LYS A 266 20.20 -12.45 2.18
N LEU A 267 20.75 -11.23 2.28
CA LEU A 267 19.96 -10.01 2.43
C LEU A 267 19.06 -9.76 1.22
N ARG A 268 19.55 -9.98 -0.01
CA ARG A 268 18.72 -9.80 -1.21
C ARG A 268 17.55 -10.78 -1.24
N GLN A 269 17.77 -12.04 -0.89
CA GLN A 269 16.70 -13.05 -0.81
C GLN A 269 15.63 -12.66 0.21
N GLN A 270 16.03 -12.15 1.39
CA GLN A 270 15.11 -11.64 2.40
C GLN A 270 14.29 -10.45 1.88
N LEU A 271 14.93 -9.53 1.16
CA LEU A 271 14.24 -8.39 0.56
C LEU A 271 13.28 -8.81 -0.56
N GLU A 272 13.66 -9.76 -1.42
CA GLU A 272 12.79 -10.31 -2.46
C GLU A 272 11.55 -10.96 -1.85
N GLN A 273 11.71 -11.79 -0.81
CA GLN A 273 10.58 -12.38 -0.08
C GLN A 273 9.67 -11.32 0.54
N ARG A 274 10.25 -10.26 1.12
CA ARG A 274 9.46 -9.16 1.70
C ARG A 274 8.69 -8.38 0.65
N VAL A 275 9.27 -8.16 -0.52
CA VAL A 275 8.58 -7.48 -1.64
C VAL A 275 7.39 -8.31 -2.10
N THR A 276 7.54 -9.62 -2.32
CA THR A 276 6.42 -10.49 -2.70
C THR A 276 5.31 -10.48 -1.65
N GLN A 277 5.67 -10.55 -0.36
CA GLN A 277 4.67 -10.46 0.72
C GLN A 277 3.90 -9.12 0.69
N LEU A 278 4.58 -8.00 0.46
CA LEU A 278 3.94 -6.69 0.37
C LEU A 278 3.03 -6.58 -0.87
N GLU A 279 3.39 -7.22 -1.97
CA GLU A 279 2.56 -7.28 -3.18
C GLU A 279 1.27 -8.08 -2.92
N ASP A 280 1.37 -9.22 -2.24
CA ASP A 280 0.20 -10.04 -1.84
C ASP A 280 -0.71 -9.29 -0.86
N GLU A 281 -0.12 -8.64 0.16
CA GLU A 281 -0.86 -7.77 1.09
C GLU A 281 -1.61 -6.69 0.29
N LYS A 282 -0.94 -6.00 -0.64
CA LYS A 282 -1.54 -4.94 -1.46
C LYS A 282 -2.73 -5.43 -2.29
N ILE A 283 -2.68 -6.65 -2.81
CA ILE A 283 -3.80 -7.23 -3.58
C ILE A 283 -5.04 -7.37 -2.67
N ILE A 284 -4.85 -7.90 -1.46
CA ILE A 284 -5.92 -8.05 -0.47
C ILE A 284 -6.49 -6.67 -0.08
N TRP A 285 -5.61 -5.68 0.14
CA TRP A 285 -6.00 -4.30 0.41
C TRP A 285 -6.86 -3.69 -0.69
N ASN A 286 -6.48 -3.88 -1.96
CA ASN A 286 -7.23 -3.35 -3.10
C ASN A 286 -8.62 -3.99 -3.21
N GLN A 287 -8.74 -5.31 -3.01
CA GLN A 287 -10.04 -5.99 -3.02
C GLN A 287 -10.97 -5.48 -1.92
N GLN A 288 -10.43 -5.15 -0.74
CA GLN A 288 -11.21 -4.62 0.37
C GLN A 288 -11.62 -3.16 0.17
N ALA A 289 -10.74 -2.35 -0.45
CA ALA A 289 -11.04 -0.98 -0.86
C ALA A 289 -12.17 -0.92 -1.91
N GLU A 290 -12.22 -1.88 -2.83
CA GLU A 290 -13.32 -1.99 -3.81
C GLU A 290 -14.66 -2.28 -3.11
N GLN A 291 -14.69 -3.18 -2.13
CA GLN A 291 -15.92 -3.52 -1.39
C GLN A 291 -16.50 -2.34 -0.58
N LEU A 292 -15.65 -1.45 -0.08
CA LEU A 292 -16.08 -0.25 0.64
C LEU A 292 -16.55 0.87 -0.30
N ARG A 293 -16.15 0.86 -1.58
CA ARG A 293 -16.67 1.81 -2.58
C ARG A 293 -18.11 1.53 -2.97
N ASP A 294 -18.56 0.28 -2.86
CA ASP A 294 -19.89 -0.18 -3.27
C ASP A 294 -21.00 0.11 -2.24
N LEU A 295 -20.68 0.78 -1.12
CA LEU A 295 -21.71 1.24 -0.19
C LEU A 295 -22.69 2.20 -0.89
N PRO A 296 -24.00 2.05 -0.67
CA PRO A 296 -25.00 2.96 -1.26
C PRO A 296 -24.70 4.41 -0.87
N LEU A 297 -24.50 5.27 -1.88
CA LEU A 297 -24.14 6.67 -1.64
C LEU A 297 -25.20 7.44 -0.86
N GLU A 298 -26.47 7.06 -0.97
CA GLU A 298 -27.55 7.66 -0.18
C GLU A 298 -27.37 7.40 1.33
N ASP A 299 -26.97 6.20 1.73
CA ASP A 299 -26.74 5.86 3.14
C ASP A 299 -25.50 6.59 3.68
N VAL A 300 -24.46 6.69 2.85
CA VAL A 300 -23.22 7.40 3.17
C VAL A 300 -23.47 8.90 3.30
N ALA A 301 -24.23 9.49 2.37
CA ALA A 301 -24.61 10.91 2.41
C ALA A 301 -25.41 11.27 3.67
N TRP A 302 -26.38 10.44 4.03
CA TRP A 302 -27.16 10.64 5.26
C TRP A 302 -26.28 10.65 6.51
N GLN A 303 -25.35 9.70 6.59
CA GLN A 303 -24.44 9.56 7.72
C GLN A 303 -23.40 10.69 7.77
N LEU A 304 -23.03 11.26 6.62
CA LEU A 304 -22.22 12.48 6.50
C LEU A 304 -22.98 13.77 6.92
N GLY A 305 -24.26 13.67 7.30
CA GLY A 305 -25.07 14.80 7.72
C GLY A 305 -25.67 15.59 6.57
N LEU A 306 -25.82 14.98 5.39
CA LEU A 306 -26.57 15.55 4.27
C LEU A 306 -28.04 15.14 4.35
N ASP A 307 -28.93 16.09 4.08
CA ASP A 307 -30.37 15.87 4.06
C ASP A 307 -30.90 15.76 2.62
N ARG A 308 -31.79 14.79 2.41
CA ARG A 308 -32.41 14.53 1.12
C ARG A 308 -33.55 15.53 0.86
N ASP A 309 -33.54 16.17 -0.31
CA ASP A 309 -34.59 17.09 -0.74
C ASP A 309 -35.89 16.32 -1.02
N HIS A 310 -36.96 16.64 -0.29
CA HIS A 310 -38.26 15.99 -0.41
C HIS A 310 -38.95 16.19 -1.77
N LYS A 311 -38.62 17.27 -2.50
CA LYS A 311 -39.21 17.57 -3.82
C LYS A 311 -38.36 17.01 -4.96
N GLN A 312 -37.06 16.77 -4.72
CA GLN A 312 -36.11 16.27 -5.71
C GLN A 312 -35.28 15.13 -5.11
N PRO A 313 -35.74 13.87 -5.19
CA PRO A 313 -35.16 12.76 -4.43
C PRO A 313 -33.70 12.42 -4.76
N GLY A 314 -33.12 12.92 -5.86
CA GLY A 314 -31.69 12.79 -6.16
C GLY A 314 -30.82 13.86 -5.48
N LYS A 315 -31.41 14.92 -4.92
CA LYS A 315 -30.70 16.09 -4.41
C LYS A 315 -30.50 15.99 -2.90
N TRP A 316 -29.27 16.23 -2.46
CA TRP A 316 -28.80 16.16 -1.09
C TRP A 316 -28.13 17.47 -0.71
N ARG A 317 -28.43 18.00 0.48
CA ARG A 317 -27.96 19.30 0.93
C ARG A 317 -27.40 19.20 2.34
N GLY A 318 -26.30 19.89 2.61
CA GLY A 318 -25.71 20.00 3.95
C GLY A 318 -24.82 21.25 4.03
N GLN A 319 -24.07 21.41 5.10
CA GLN A 319 -23.27 22.62 5.33
C GLN A 319 -22.31 22.87 4.14
N GLY A 320 -22.63 23.87 3.30
CA GLY A 320 -21.86 24.23 2.10
C GLY A 320 -21.95 23.27 0.91
N ASN A 321 -22.60 22.10 1.04
CA ASN A 321 -22.66 21.07 -0.02
C ASN A 321 -24.07 21.02 -0.63
N ASN A 322 -24.16 21.05 -1.97
CA ASN A 322 -25.43 20.96 -2.69
C ASN A 322 -25.30 20.03 -3.89
N MET A 323 -25.58 18.76 -3.65
CA MET A 323 -25.16 17.70 -4.53
C MET A 323 -26.30 16.83 -5.02
N ASN A 324 -26.12 16.23 -6.19
CA ASN A 324 -27.01 15.23 -6.75
C ASN A 324 -26.32 13.87 -6.71
N ILE A 325 -27.00 12.88 -6.16
CA ILE A 325 -26.53 11.49 -6.08
C ILE A 325 -27.36 10.68 -7.06
N ASN A 326 -26.67 9.99 -7.99
CA ASN A 326 -27.28 9.11 -8.96
C ASN A 326 -26.53 7.78 -9.00
N GLY A 327 -27.11 6.77 -8.34
CA GLY A 327 -26.48 5.46 -8.18
C GLY A 327 -25.15 5.56 -7.43
N SER A 328 -24.06 5.17 -8.09
CA SER A 328 -22.71 5.19 -7.52
C SER A 328 -21.91 6.48 -7.78
N LYS A 329 -22.57 7.54 -8.29
CA LYS A 329 -21.91 8.83 -8.56
C LYS A 329 -22.61 9.97 -7.86
N PHE A 330 -21.84 11.00 -7.52
CA PHE A 330 -22.37 12.27 -7.04
C PHE A 330 -21.76 13.45 -7.78
N TYR A 331 -22.52 14.55 -7.82
CA TYR A 331 -22.12 15.81 -8.45
C TYR A 331 -22.52 16.96 -7.55
N ASP A 332 -21.55 17.74 -7.07
CA ASP A 332 -21.79 18.95 -6.28
C ASP A 332 -21.91 20.17 -7.22
N PHE A 333 -22.98 20.94 -7.04
CA PHE A 333 -23.32 22.10 -7.88
C PHE A 333 -22.93 23.42 -7.21
N HIS A 334 -21.85 23.45 -6.45
CA HIS A 334 -21.34 24.69 -5.87
C HIS A 334 -21.00 25.72 -6.98
N PRO A 335 -21.40 27.01 -6.83
CA PRO A 335 -21.23 28.03 -7.90
C PRO A 335 -19.80 28.27 -8.37
N SER A 336 -18.80 27.91 -7.55
CA SER A 336 -17.39 28.17 -7.83
C SER A 336 -16.62 26.96 -8.38
N GLU A 337 -17.08 25.73 -8.19
CA GLU A 337 -16.37 24.52 -8.61
C GLU A 337 -17.33 23.34 -8.82
N GLN A 338 -17.41 22.82 -10.05
CA GLN A 338 -18.07 21.53 -10.31
C GLN A 338 -17.13 20.41 -9.90
N ARG A 339 -17.34 19.85 -8.71
CA ARG A 339 -16.62 18.66 -8.23
C ARG A 339 -17.59 17.50 -8.08
N GLY A 340 -17.20 16.33 -8.58
CA GLY A 340 -17.97 15.10 -8.51
C GLY A 340 -17.04 13.90 -8.38
N GLY A 341 -17.56 12.81 -7.83
CA GLY A 341 -16.79 11.61 -7.50
C GLY A 341 -17.63 10.34 -7.63
N GLY A 342 -16.98 9.18 -7.49
CA GLY A 342 -17.60 7.88 -7.67
C GLY A 342 -17.36 6.95 -6.49
N GLY A 343 -18.44 6.49 -5.86
CA GLY A 343 -18.37 5.56 -4.73
C GLY A 343 -18.19 6.24 -3.37
N ALA A 344 -18.39 5.45 -2.31
CA ALA A 344 -18.54 5.97 -0.95
C ALA A 344 -17.31 6.68 -0.41
N ILE A 345 -16.11 6.21 -0.78
CA ILE A 345 -14.85 6.83 -0.34
C ILE A 345 -14.73 8.26 -0.88
N ASP A 346 -14.96 8.44 -2.18
CA ASP A 346 -14.87 9.75 -2.84
C ASP A 346 -15.90 10.72 -2.24
N LEU A 347 -17.09 10.22 -1.89
CA LEU A 347 -18.15 11.01 -1.26
C LEU A 347 -17.73 11.50 0.13
N VAL A 348 -17.14 10.62 0.96
CA VAL A 348 -16.64 10.99 2.29
C VAL A 348 -15.48 11.98 2.19
N MET A 349 -14.53 11.73 1.29
CA MET A 349 -13.41 12.65 1.05
C MET A 349 -13.91 14.03 0.62
N HIS A 350 -14.93 14.09 -0.25
CA HIS A 350 -15.52 15.34 -0.72
C HIS A 350 -16.23 16.10 0.40
N VAL A 351 -17.11 15.45 1.16
CA VAL A 351 -17.91 16.14 2.19
C VAL A 351 -17.08 16.51 3.41
N ASN A 352 -16.21 15.61 3.89
CA ASN A 352 -15.37 15.86 5.07
C ASN A 352 -14.04 16.56 4.76
N GLN A 353 -13.73 16.82 3.47
CA GLN A 353 -12.46 17.41 3.02
C GLN A 353 -11.24 16.66 3.59
N CYS A 354 -11.31 15.32 3.59
CA CYS A 354 -10.33 14.45 4.22
C CYS A 354 -9.58 13.61 3.17
N ASP A 355 -8.44 13.04 3.58
CA ASP A 355 -7.71 12.13 2.72
C ASP A 355 -8.35 10.73 2.66
N TYR A 356 -7.80 9.89 1.80
CA TYR A 356 -8.29 8.52 1.59
C TYR A 356 -8.29 7.67 2.87
N ARG A 357 -7.28 7.83 3.74
CA ARG A 357 -7.16 7.02 4.97
C ARG A 357 -8.21 7.44 5.99
N GLN A 358 -8.41 8.75 6.12
CA GLN A 358 -9.42 9.33 7.00
C GLN A 358 -10.84 8.94 6.54
N ALA A 359 -11.10 8.93 5.23
CA ALA A 359 -12.38 8.50 4.68
C ALA A 359 -12.68 7.03 4.96
N MET A 360 -11.68 6.15 4.82
CA MET A 360 -11.80 4.73 5.14
C MET A 360 -12.08 4.48 6.62
N ALA A 361 -11.40 5.20 7.52
CA ALA A 361 -11.63 5.11 8.95
C ALA A 361 -13.05 5.56 9.33
N TRP A 362 -13.53 6.63 8.71
CA TRP A 362 -14.89 7.14 8.91
C TRP A 362 -15.94 6.15 8.43
N LEU A 363 -15.76 5.53 7.25
CA LEU A 363 -16.69 4.52 6.72
C LEU A 363 -16.80 3.29 7.64
N HIS A 364 -15.68 2.87 8.24
CA HIS A 364 -15.69 1.75 9.19
C HIS A 364 -16.47 2.08 10.47
N ASP A 365 -16.19 3.22 11.09
CA ASP A 365 -16.84 3.66 12.34
C ASP A 365 -18.34 3.88 12.15
N SER A 366 -18.69 4.52 11.04
CA SER A 366 -20.07 4.92 10.73
C SER A 366 -21.01 3.76 10.42
N PHE A 367 -20.50 2.66 9.85
CA PHE A 367 -21.36 1.56 9.36
C PHE A 367 -21.33 0.29 10.23
N GLY A 368 -20.27 0.05 11.02
CA GLY A 368 -20.21 -0.95 12.10
C GLY A 368 -20.76 -2.37 11.80
N GLU A 369 -20.98 -3.19 12.84
CA GLU A 369 -21.38 -4.61 12.69
C GLU A 369 -22.86 -4.82 12.25
N ARG A 370 -23.72 -3.80 12.36
CA ARG A 370 -25.17 -3.89 12.10
C ARG A 370 -25.63 -3.36 10.74
N GLY A 371 -24.87 -2.47 10.08
CA GLY A 371 -25.12 -2.07 8.68
C GLY A 371 -24.65 -3.10 7.66
N LEU A 372 -23.77 -4.01 8.09
CA LEU A 372 -23.03 -4.95 7.25
C LEU A 372 -23.69 -6.34 7.09
N ARG A 373 -25.03 -6.44 7.13
CA ARG A 373 -25.74 -7.72 6.89
C ARG A 373 -25.93 -8.10 5.40
N ARG A 374 -25.25 -7.43 4.48
CA ARG A 374 -25.00 -7.91 3.12
C ARG A 374 -23.55 -7.62 2.71
N ALA A 375 -22.57 -8.31 3.30
CA ALA A 375 -21.54 -9.09 2.57
C ALA A 375 -20.25 -9.40 3.35
N VAL A 376 -19.76 -8.64 4.35
CA VAL A 376 -18.33 -8.77 4.75
C VAL A 376 -18.03 -8.46 6.23
N ILE A 377 -18.30 -9.38 7.17
CA ILE A 377 -17.81 -9.23 8.56
C ILE A 377 -17.10 -10.49 9.04
N ALA A 378 -15.78 -10.48 8.89
CA ALA A 378 -14.84 -11.19 9.76
C ALA A 378 -13.41 -10.66 9.52
N GLN A 379 -13.11 -10.24 8.28
CA GLN A 379 -11.78 -9.77 7.90
C GLN A 379 -11.58 -8.24 8.09
N ALA A 380 -12.63 -7.43 7.91
CA ALA A 380 -12.56 -5.96 7.98
C ALA A 380 -12.19 -5.44 9.40
N GLN A 381 -12.57 -6.18 10.44
CA GLN A 381 -12.23 -5.88 11.84
C GLN A 381 -10.71 -5.86 12.09
N LYS A 382 -9.93 -6.75 11.46
CA LYS A 382 -8.46 -6.85 11.64
C LYS A 382 -7.69 -5.68 11.01
N ILE A 383 -8.27 -5.07 9.99
CA ILE A 383 -7.67 -3.99 9.21
C ILE A 383 -7.89 -2.64 9.88
N ALA A 384 -9.09 -2.41 10.40
CA ALA A 384 -9.42 -1.17 11.08
C ALA A 384 -8.76 -1.03 12.46
N THR A 385 -8.53 -2.14 13.19
CA THR A 385 -7.80 -2.10 14.47
C THR A 385 -6.33 -1.68 14.32
N GLY A 386 -5.72 -1.92 13.16
CA GLY A 386 -4.33 -1.53 12.88
C GLY A 386 -4.15 -0.02 12.64
N PHE A 387 -5.14 0.67 12.08
CA PHE A 387 -5.06 2.11 11.79
C PHE A 387 -5.56 3.00 12.94
N ALA A 388 -6.55 2.52 13.70
CA ALA A 388 -7.14 3.30 14.79
C ALA A 388 -6.19 3.55 15.99
N GLN A 389 -5.02 2.90 16.02
CA GLN A 389 -4.04 3.03 17.10
C GLN A 389 -3.13 4.26 17.01
N PHE A 390 -3.02 4.94 15.86
CA PHE A 390 -1.93 5.91 15.65
C PHE A 390 -2.29 7.29 15.08
N GLU A 391 -3.57 7.58 14.76
CA GLU A 391 -3.97 8.92 14.30
C GLU A 391 -5.03 9.57 15.20
N PRO A 392 -4.88 10.86 15.55
CA PRO A 392 -5.87 11.57 16.34
C PRO A 392 -7.12 11.84 15.50
N ARG A 393 -8.22 11.25 15.96
CA ARG A 393 -9.58 11.45 15.41
C ARG A 393 -9.91 12.96 15.37
N PRO A 394 -10.59 13.48 14.34
CA PRO A 394 -11.18 14.81 14.39
C PRO A 394 -12.20 14.83 15.53
N LYS A 395 -11.85 15.46 16.65
CA LYS A 395 -12.76 15.63 17.77
C LYS A 395 -13.74 16.74 17.42
N PHE A 396 -15.00 16.58 17.83
CA PHE A 396 -15.97 17.66 17.78
C PHE A 396 -15.39 18.92 18.44
N VAL A 397 -15.51 20.04 17.75
CA VAL A 397 -15.19 21.36 18.29
C VAL A 397 -16.47 22.17 18.28
N THR A 398 -16.85 22.69 19.45
CA THR A 398 -18.01 23.56 19.60
C THR A 398 -17.87 24.80 18.72
N PRO A 399 -18.89 25.19 17.93
CA PRO A 399 -18.91 26.48 17.26
C PRO A 399 -18.65 27.63 18.24
N ALA A 400 -17.82 28.59 17.88
CA ALA A 400 -17.47 29.69 18.77
C ALA A 400 -18.69 30.61 19.01
N PRO A 401 -19.05 30.90 20.27
CA PRO A 401 -20.08 31.88 20.57
C PRO A 401 -19.70 33.30 20.12
N ASP A 402 -20.65 34.04 19.57
CA ASP A 402 -20.55 35.46 19.22
C ASP A 402 -21.74 36.24 19.79
N GLU A 403 -21.55 36.79 20.99
CA GLU A 403 -22.54 37.62 21.71
C GLU A 403 -23.04 38.82 20.89
N ARG A 404 -22.25 39.32 19.94
CA ARG A 404 -22.67 40.46 19.09
C ARG A 404 -23.84 40.09 18.18
N GLN A 405 -24.02 38.80 17.88
CA GLN A 405 -25.10 38.29 17.05
C GLN A 405 -26.31 37.80 17.88
N TRP A 406 -26.17 37.65 19.21
CA TRP A 406 -27.19 37.06 20.07
C TRP A 406 -28.55 37.75 19.96
N HIS A 407 -28.59 39.08 20.07
CA HIS A 407 -29.85 39.84 19.96
C HIS A 407 -30.62 39.50 18.67
N LYS A 408 -29.94 39.24 17.55
CA LYS A 408 -30.60 38.91 16.29
C LYS A 408 -31.19 37.49 16.30
N VAL A 409 -30.44 36.54 16.86
CA VAL A 409 -30.91 35.16 17.07
C VAL A 409 -32.07 35.11 18.06
N GLU A 410 -31.97 35.84 19.18
CA GLU A 410 -33.02 35.97 20.17
C GLU A 410 -34.30 36.57 19.56
N ASN A 411 -34.19 37.65 18.78
CA ASN A 411 -35.33 38.21 18.06
C ASN A 411 -35.96 37.18 17.12
N TYR A 412 -35.16 36.39 16.41
CA TYR A 412 -35.69 35.34 15.54
C TYR A 412 -36.46 34.29 16.34
N LEU A 413 -35.90 33.79 17.45
CA LEU A 413 -36.53 32.77 18.29
C LEU A 413 -37.81 33.29 18.97
N THR A 414 -37.81 34.55 19.42
CA THR A 414 -38.93 35.11 20.20
C THR A 414 -40.01 35.75 19.33
N GLN A 415 -39.64 36.46 18.26
CA GLN A 415 -40.59 37.19 17.41
C GLN A 415 -41.05 36.37 16.20
N LYS A 416 -40.15 35.64 15.54
CA LYS A 416 -40.50 34.84 14.35
C LYS A 416 -40.95 33.42 14.69
N ARG A 417 -40.33 32.79 15.70
CA ARG A 417 -40.72 31.45 16.18
C ARG A 417 -41.67 31.49 17.38
N GLU A 418 -42.04 32.68 17.84
CA GLU A 418 -42.96 32.88 18.97
C GLU A 418 -42.59 32.04 20.22
N LEU A 419 -41.30 31.79 20.47
CA LEU A 419 -40.87 31.14 21.71
C LEU A 419 -40.94 32.13 22.88
N LEU A 420 -41.15 31.63 24.10
CA LEU A 420 -41.28 32.48 25.29
C LEU A 420 -39.95 33.19 25.61
N PRO A 421 -39.88 34.54 25.64
CA PRO A 421 -38.60 35.25 25.80
C PRO A 421 -37.84 34.90 27.09
N SER A 422 -38.52 34.86 28.23
CA SER A 422 -37.89 34.49 29.51
C SER A 422 -37.35 33.06 29.51
N PHE A 423 -37.97 32.16 28.76
CA PHE A 423 -37.51 30.79 28.62
C PHE A 423 -36.27 30.70 27.71
N ILE A 424 -36.27 31.41 26.58
CA ILE A 424 -35.09 31.46 25.69
C ILE A 424 -33.90 32.10 26.40
N GLN A 425 -34.12 33.16 27.16
CA GLN A 425 -33.09 33.77 27.99
C GLN A 425 -32.52 32.77 29.00
N ALA A 426 -33.36 32.03 29.74
CA ALA A 426 -32.89 31.03 30.70
C ALA A 426 -32.10 29.89 30.04
N VAL A 427 -32.49 29.46 28.85
CA VAL A 427 -31.78 28.42 28.09
C VAL A 427 -30.45 28.94 27.53
N HIS A 428 -30.36 30.22 27.17
CA HIS A 428 -29.12 30.90 26.78
C HIS A 428 -28.16 31.06 27.94
N GLU A 429 -28.63 31.49 29.11
CA GLU A 429 -27.83 31.63 30.34
C GLU A 429 -27.22 30.29 30.80
N GLN A 430 -27.87 29.17 30.47
CA GLN A 430 -27.35 27.81 30.68
C GLN A 430 -26.33 27.36 29.61
N GLY A 431 -26.05 28.20 28.59
CA GLY A 431 -25.13 27.89 27.49
C GLY A 431 -25.66 26.83 26.51
N LEU A 432 -26.96 26.51 26.55
CA LEU A 432 -27.54 25.46 25.69
C LEU A 432 -27.93 25.99 24.32
N ILE A 433 -28.15 27.29 24.19
CA ILE A 433 -28.39 28.00 22.93
C ILE A 433 -27.51 29.24 22.91
N TYR A 434 -26.89 29.55 21.78
CA TYR A 434 -26.15 30.80 21.57
C TYR A 434 -26.09 31.15 20.08
N ALA A 435 -25.54 32.32 19.75
CA ALA A 435 -25.28 32.73 18.37
C ALA A 435 -23.83 32.47 17.98
N ASP A 436 -23.55 32.05 16.75
CA ASP A 436 -22.20 32.06 16.17
C ASP A 436 -21.95 33.29 15.28
N GLU A 437 -20.73 33.43 14.75
CA GLU A 437 -20.33 34.53 13.87
C GLU A 437 -21.23 34.65 12.61
N GLN A 438 -21.79 33.53 12.15
CA GLN A 438 -22.67 33.45 10.97
C GLN A 438 -24.15 33.75 11.31
N GLN A 439 -24.44 34.14 12.56
CA GLN A 439 -25.80 34.36 13.06
C GLN A 439 -26.67 33.10 13.00
N ASN A 440 -26.09 31.92 13.19
CA ASN A 440 -26.85 30.70 13.42
C ASN A 440 -27.33 30.66 14.87
N ALA A 441 -28.54 30.14 15.09
CA ALA A 441 -28.92 29.65 16.40
C ALA A 441 -28.23 28.29 16.61
N VAL A 442 -27.25 28.25 17.50
CA VAL A 442 -26.49 27.05 17.84
C VAL A 442 -27.13 26.40 19.07
N PHE A 443 -27.65 25.19 18.92
CA PHE A 443 -28.25 24.38 19.97
C PHE A 443 -27.28 23.29 20.40
N LEU A 444 -26.74 23.39 21.62
CA LEU A 444 -25.71 22.49 22.11
C LEU A 444 -26.28 21.10 22.41
N MET A 445 -25.68 20.07 21.83
CA MET A 445 -26.05 18.67 22.05
C MET A 445 -25.16 18.03 23.10
N ARG A 446 -25.78 17.25 23.97
CA ARG A 446 -25.10 16.55 25.07
C ARG A 446 -25.51 15.08 25.11
N ASN A 447 -24.62 14.23 25.59
CA ASN A 447 -24.99 12.88 26.01
C ASN A 447 -25.84 12.95 27.30
N LEU A 448 -26.35 11.79 27.75
CA LEU A 448 -27.22 11.72 28.94
C LEU A 448 -26.48 12.08 30.25
N ASP A 449 -25.14 11.99 30.24
CA ASP A 449 -24.26 12.37 31.35
C ASP A 449 -23.95 13.89 31.36
N GLY A 450 -24.35 14.62 30.32
CA GLY A 450 -24.18 16.06 30.19
C GLY A 450 -22.92 16.50 29.44
N GLU A 451 -22.11 15.57 28.94
CA GLU A 451 -20.94 15.91 28.12
C GLU A 451 -21.36 16.41 26.74
N THR A 452 -20.74 17.48 26.27
CA THR A 452 -20.99 18.05 24.95
C THR A 452 -20.45 17.13 23.85
N THR A 453 -21.35 16.67 22.98
CA THR A 453 -21.04 15.71 21.90
C THR A 453 -21.41 16.20 20.51
N GLY A 454 -22.03 17.37 20.39
CA GLY A 454 -22.37 17.99 19.12
C GLY A 454 -23.04 19.35 19.26
N ALA A 455 -23.44 19.92 18.13
CA ALA A 455 -24.31 21.09 18.07
C ALA A 455 -25.21 21.04 16.83
N PHE A 456 -26.48 21.41 17.01
CA PHE A 456 -27.43 21.62 15.92
C PHE A 456 -27.45 23.10 15.55
N LEU A 457 -27.40 23.42 14.26
CA LEU A 457 -27.31 24.75 13.70
C LEU A 457 -28.59 25.09 12.95
N ASN A 458 -29.19 26.24 13.25
CA ASN A 458 -30.35 26.75 12.53
C ASN A 458 -30.08 28.17 12.05
N VAL A 459 -30.01 28.37 10.73
CA VAL A 459 -29.73 29.70 10.14
C VAL A 459 -30.89 30.65 10.43
N THR A 460 -30.56 31.86 10.90
CA THR A 460 -31.56 32.88 11.24
C THR A 460 -31.64 34.05 10.25
N GLN A 461 -30.71 34.14 9.28
CA GLN A 461 -30.69 35.16 8.22
C GLN A 461 -31.25 34.63 6.87
N GLY A 462 -31.90 35.52 6.12
CA GLY A 462 -32.44 35.25 4.77
C GLY A 462 -33.98 35.19 4.73
N GLU A 463 -34.60 35.47 3.59
CA GLU A 463 -36.06 35.43 3.46
C GLU A 463 -36.61 34.00 3.64
N ASP A 464 -35.81 32.98 3.26
CA ASP A 464 -36.21 31.57 3.29
C ASP A 464 -35.77 30.79 4.55
N ASN A 465 -34.86 31.31 5.39
CA ASN A 465 -34.29 30.64 6.60
C ASN A 465 -34.17 29.11 6.48
N SER A 466 -33.62 28.63 5.36
CA SER A 466 -33.89 27.27 4.86
C SER A 466 -32.88 26.21 5.29
N PHE A 467 -31.87 26.57 6.08
CA PHE A 467 -30.84 25.63 6.55
C PHE A 467 -30.97 25.34 8.04
N GLU A 468 -31.26 24.09 8.35
CA GLU A 468 -31.15 23.46 9.67
C GLU A 468 -30.20 22.25 9.51
N GLY A 469 -29.28 22.01 10.44
CA GLY A 469 -28.26 20.96 10.29
C GLY A 469 -27.38 20.77 11.52
N TYR A 470 -26.25 20.07 11.39
CA TYR A 470 -25.33 19.77 12.50
C TYR A 470 -23.95 20.37 12.26
N ALA A 471 -23.29 20.81 13.33
CA ALA A 471 -21.89 21.22 13.27
C ALA A 471 -20.98 20.00 13.02
N THR A 472 -19.91 20.21 12.26
CA THR A 472 -18.94 19.16 11.90
C THR A 472 -18.41 18.41 13.13
N GLY A 473 -18.43 17.08 13.06
CA GLY A 473 -17.97 16.20 14.14
C GLY A 473 -19.02 15.90 15.21
N SER A 474 -20.25 16.42 15.10
CA SER A 474 -21.34 16.10 16.03
C SER A 474 -21.71 14.61 16.00
N LYS A 475 -21.88 14.01 17.17
CA LYS A 475 -22.27 12.60 17.31
C LYS A 475 -23.78 12.45 17.50
N ARG A 476 -24.52 12.19 16.42
CA ARG A 476 -26.00 12.08 16.43
C ARG A 476 -26.54 10.90 17.27
N THR A 477 -25.77 9.83 17.46
CA THR A 477 -26.19 8.64 18.24
C THR A 477 -25.72 8.66 19.69
N GLU A 478 -24.87 9.62 20.06
CA GLU A 478 -24.31 9.77 21.41
C GLU A 478 -24.65 11.14 22.02
N GLY A 479 -25.50 11.93 21.36
CA GLY A 479 -25.73 13.32 21.73
C GLY A 479 -27.05 13.86 21.21
N TRP A 480 -27.75 14.61 22.05
CA TRP A 480 -29.03 15.23 21.71
C TRP A 480 -29.12 16.63 22.30
N PHE A 481 -29.85 17.52 21.64
CA PHE A 481 -30.33 18.70 22.34
C PHE A 481 -31.48 18.26 23.24
N HIS A 482 -31.33 18.47 24.55
CA HIS A 482 -32.39 18.17 25.50
C HIS A 482 -32.42 19.19 26.64
N LEU A 483 -33.60 19.46 27.16
CA LEU A 483 -33.81 20.33 28.32
C LEU A 483 -34.77 19.65 29.30
N LYS A 484 -34.66 19.98 30.58
CA LYS A 484 -35.47 19.40 31.66
C LYS A 484 -36.26 20.54 32.30
N LEU A 485 -37.57 20.37 32.41
CA LEU A 485 -38.42 21.23 33.22
C LEU A 485 -38.89 20.45 34.44
N SER A 486 -39.01 21.19 35.56
CA SER A 486 -39.62 20.73 36.82
C SER A 486 -38.80 19.72 37.63
N GLY A 487 -39.01 19.74 38.95
CA GLY A 487 -38.34 18.86 39.92
C GLY A 487 -36.87 19.22 40.21
N GLU A 488 -36.29 18.54 41.19
CA GLU A 488 -34.91 18.73 41.66
C GLU A 488 -33.88 18.39 40.57
N PRO A 489 -32.74 19.10 40.41
CA PRO A 489 -31.77 18.87 39.33
C PRO A 489 -31.38 17.40 39.07
N ASN A 490 -31.36 16.57 40.12
CA ASN A 490 -31.02 15.14 40.07
C ASN A 490 -32.21 14.18 40.21
N GLY A 491 -33.45 14.68 40.20
CA GLY A 491 -34.65 13.84 40.23
C GLY A 491 -34.78 12.96 38.98
N GLU A 492 -35.45 11.82 39.13
CA GLU A 492 -35.75 10.91 38.02
C GLU A 492 -36.66 11.58 36.99
N ILE A 493 -36.45 11.27 35.70
CA ILE A 493 -37.29 11.80 34.62
C ILE A 493 -38.58 10.98 34.56
N GLU A 494 -39.72 11.63 34.78
CA GLU A 494 -41.04 10.99 34.75
C GLU A 494 -41.62 10.93 33.33
N LYS A 495 -41.32 11.95 32.51
CA LYS A 495 -41.81 12.07 31.13
C LYS A 495 -40.70 12.52 30.18
N VAL A 496 -40.63 11.91 28.99
CA VAL A 496 -39.83 12.42 27.87
C VAL A 496 -40.74 12.78 26.71
N VAL A 497 -40.54 13.96 26.13
CA VAL A 497 -41.17 14.38 24.87
C VAL A 497 -40.12 14.39 23.77
N LEU A 498 -40.31 13.56 22.74
CA LEU A 498 -39.42 13.43 21.59
C LEU A 498 -39.93 14.30 20.43
N CYS A 499 -39.09 15.21 19.93
CA CYS A 499 -39.41 16.11 18.82
C CYS A 499 -38.36 16.03 17.71
N LYS A 500 -38.70 16.44 16.48
CA LYS A 500 -37.77 16.37 15.32
C LYS A 500 -36.54 17.27 15.45
N SER A 501 -36.64 18.40 16.14
CA SER A 501 -35.58 19.42 16.21
C SER A 501 -35.65 20.23 17.52
N PRO A 502 -34.59 20.98 17.86
CA PRO A 502 -34.57 21.82 19.05
C PRO A 502 -35.69 22.86 19.12
N ILE A 503 -36.04 23.49 18.00
CA ILE A 503 -37.13 24.48 17.92
C ILE A 503 -38.48 23.84 18.23
N GLU A 504 -38.71 22.62 17.77
CA GLU A 504 -39.94 21.89 18.08
C GLU A 504 -40.02 21.49 19.56
N ALA A 505 -38.89 21.03 20.14
CA ALA A 505 -38.83 20.71 21.56
C ALA A 505 -39.12 21.94 22.44
N LEU A 506 -38.56 23.10 22.08
CA LEU A 506 -38.82 24.37 22.77
C LEU A 506 -40.25 24.87 22.55
N SER A 507 -40.80 24.67 21.36
CA SER A 507 -42.17 25.08 21.02
C SER A 507 -43.20 24.25 21.78
N PHE A 508 -42.99 22.93 21.87
CA PHE A 508 -43.82 22.05 22.67
C PHE A 508 -43.76 22.44 24.16
N ALA A 509 -42.56 22.63 24.71
CA ALA A 509 -42.37 23.04 26.10
C ALA A 509 -43.07 24.38 26.39
N THR A 510 -42.95 25.36 25.48
CA THR A 510 -43.62 26.66 25.59
C THR A 510 -45.14 26.52 25.58
N LEU A 511 -45.68 25.74 24.65
CA LEU A 511 -47.11 25.50 24.54
C LEU A 511 -47.66 24.80 25.79
N GLU A 512 -46.94 23.81 26.32
CA GLU A 512 -47.33 23.10 27.54
C GLU A 512 -47.36 24.05 28.74
N MET A 513 -46.36 24.92 28.89
CA MET A 513 -46.32 25.93 29.95
C MET A 513 -47.50 26.91 29.87
N GLU A 514 -47.84 27.38 28.66
CA GLU A 514 -48.94 28.32 28.47
C GLU A 514 -50.31 27.67 28.72
N VAL A 515 -50.51 26.43 28.26
CA VAL A 515 -51.74 25.68 28.48
C VAL A 515 -51.94 25.34 29.96
N GLN A 516 -50.86 25.00 30.67
CA GLN A 516 -50.91 24.70 32.11
C GLN A 516 -50.84 25.94 33.01
N GLN A 517 -50.67 27.13 32.42
CA GLN A 517 -50.49 28.41 33.14
C GLN A 517 -49.32 28.39 34.14
N GLY A 518 -48.21 27.75 33.75
CA GLY A 518 -47.01 27.63 34.58
C GLY A 518 -46.09 26.51 34.14
N ILE A 519 -44.99 26.31 34.88
CA ILE A 519 -44.06 25.19 34.66
C ILE A 519 -44.81 23.87 34.95
N PRO A 520 -44.70 22.83 34.11
CA PRO A 520 -45.40 21.56 34.32
C PRO A 520 -45.09 20.97 35.70
N LYS A 521 -46.01 20.23 36.33
CA LYS A 521 -45.69 19.60 37.62
C LYS A 521 -44.82 18.35 37.46
N THR A 522 -45.02 17.63 36.36
CA THR A 522 -44.32 16.38 36.03
C THR A 522 -42.93 16.71 35.50
N ARG A 523 -41.90 16.09 36.07
CA ARG A 523 -40.50 16.26 35.65
C ARG A 523 -40.28 15.73 34.23
N THR A 524 -40.19 16.67 33.29
CA THR A 524 -40.28 16.39 31.86
C THR A 524 -38.98 16.76 31.16
N MET A 525 -38.45 15.84 30.35
CA MET A 525 -37.34 16.10 29.45
C MET A 525 -37.87 16.27 28.02
N TYR A 526 -37.57 17.39 27.38
CA TYR A 526 -37.84 17.62 25.96
C TYR A 526 -36.56 17.36 25.20
N MET A 527 -36.61 16.45 24.24
CA MET A 527 -35.43 15.96 23.53
C MET A 527 -35.64 16.04 22.02
N ALA A 528 -34.69 16.65 21.34
CA ALA A 528 -34.63 16.65 19.89
C ALA A 528 -33.98 15.35 19.41
N VAL A 529 -34.78 14.51 18.75
CA VAL A 529 -34.35 13.28 18.08
C VAL A 529 -34.83 13.37 16.65
N ASP A 530 -33.92 13.52 15.72
CA ASP A 530 -34.21 13.71 14.31
C ASP A 530 -34.55 12.41 13.56
N SER A 531 -34.11 11.26 14.08
CA SER A 531 -34.23 9.96 13.42
C SER A 531 -34.49 8.84 14.43
N PRO A 532 -35.29 7.80 14.08
CA PRO A 532 -35.38 6.58 14.88
C PRO A 532 -34.03 5.88 15.11
N LYS A 533 -33.01 6.17 14.28
CA LYS A 533 -31.66 5.60 14.38
C LYS A 533 -30.82 6.21 15.50
N SER A 534 -31.07 7.46 15.89
CA SER A 534 -30.37 8.17 16.97
C SER A 534 -31.05 8.00 18.33
N LEU A 535 -32.08 7.17 18.42
CA LEU A 535 -32.91 7.04 19.61
C LEU A 535 -32.14 6.39 20.78
N PRO A 536 -32.07 7.01 21.98
CA PRO A 536 -31.45 6.40 23.16
C PRO A 536 -32.39 5.37 23.80
N VAL A 537 -32.62 4.25 23.11
CA VAL A 537 -33.64 3.23 23.44
C VAL A 537 -33.53 2.74 24.88
N GLU A 538 -32.32 2.43 25.35
CA GLU A 538 -32.14 1.86 26.70
C GLU A 538 -32.54 2.84 27.81
N PHE A 539 -32.23 4.13 27.65
CA PHE A 539 -32.68 5.17 28.57
C PHE A 539 -34.21 5.37 28.47
N LEU A 540 -34.75 5.43 27.27
CA LEU A 540 -36.18 5.70 27.09
C LEU A 540 -37.08 4.55 27.58
N ARG A 541 -36.56 3.32 27.65
CA ARG A 541 -37.24 2.18 28.29
C ARG A 541 -37.38 2.33 29.80
N THR A 542 -36.51 3.08 30.47
CA THR A 542 -36.60 3.31 31.91
C THR A 542 -37.53 4.46 32.27
N VAL A 543 -37.90 5.30 31.30
CA VAL A 543 -38.78 6.46 31.53
C VAL A 543 -40.25 6.01 31.53
N PRO A 544 -41.05 6.36 32.56
CA PRO A 544 -42.45 5.93 32.68
C PRO A 544 -43.34 6.36 31.50
N ALA A 545 -43.20 7.60 31.03
CA ALA A 545 -44.00 8.14 29.94
C ALA A 545 -43.11 8.71 28.82
N VAL A 546 -43.30 8.21 27.59
CA VAL A 546 -42.59 8.72 26.40
C VAL A 546 -43.62 9.21 25.38
N GLU A 547 -43.63 10.51 25.11
CA GLU A 547 -44.47 11.14 24.10
C GLU A 547 -43.68 11.36 22.81
N VAL A 548 -44.20 10.84 21.70
CA VAL A 548 -43.57 10.93 20.38
C VAL A 548 -44.24 12.08 19.62
N ALA A 549 -43.70 13.28 19.75
CA ALA A 549 -44.31 14.53 19.32
C ALA A 549 -43.67 15.05 18.02
N TYR A 550 -43.80 14.29 16.93
CA TYR A 550 -43.33 14.68 15.59
C TYR A 550 -44.44 15.33 14.77
N ASP A 551 -44.05 15.98 13.69
CA ASP A 551 -44.91 16.67 12.71
C ASP A 551 -46.13 15.85 12.29
N ASN A 552 -47.23 16.56 12.03
CA ASN A 552 -48.47 15.99 11.52
C ASN A 552 -48.44 15.85 9.99
N ASP A 553 -47.38 15.21 9.47
CA ASP A 553 -47.22 14.89 8.06
C ASP A 553 -46.82 13.42 7.87
N HIS A 554 -46.65 12.97 6.63
CA HIS A 554 -46.30 11.57 6.35
C HIS A 554 -44.97 11.16 7.02
N ALA A 555 -43.95 12.01 6.97
CA ALA A 555 -42.63 11.72 7.51
C ALA A 555 -42.66 11.60 9.05
N GLY A 556 -43.31 12.55 9.73
CA GLY A 556 -43.51 12.51 11.17
C GLY A 556 -44.38 11.33 11.60
N ASN A 557 -45.39 10.93 10.82
CA ASN A 557 -46.19 9.72 11.07
C ASN A 557 -45.35 8.44 11.00
N GLU A 558 -44.54 8.28 9.96
CA GLU A 558 -43.64 7.13 9.83
C GLU A 558 -42.56 7.08 10.91
N THR A 559 -41.91 8.22 11.19
CA THR A 559 -40.89 8.30 12.26
C THR A 559 -41.46 7.86 13.59
N ALA A 560 -42.66 8.31 13.95
CA ALA A 560 -43.26 7.88 15.21
C ALA A 560 -43.63 6.40 15.22
N ARG A 561 -44.14 5.85 14.10
CA ARG A 561 -44.41 4.42 13.99
C ARG A 561 -43.14 3.61 14.26
N MET A 562 -42.02 3.98 13.65
CA MET A 562 -40.72 3.32 13.84
C MET A 562 -40.18 3.46 15.27
N ILE A 563 -40.44 4.58 15.96
CA ILE A 563 -40.06 4.77 17.37
C ILE A 563 -40.93 3.90 18.28
N MET A 564 -42.25 3.87 18.05
CA MET A 564 -43.20 3.07 18.85
C MET A 564 -43.03 1.56 18.66
N GLU A 565 -42.49 1.13 17.51
CA GLU A 565 -42.05 -0.26 17.29
C GLU A 565 -40.85 -0.64 18.17
N GLN A 566 -40.02 0.32 18.56
CA GLN A 566 -38.88 0.11 19.46
C GLN A 566 -39.22 0.36 20.94
N LEU A 567 -40.21 1.21 21.20
CA LEU A 567 -40.68 1.64 22.52
C LEU A 567 -42.21 1.47 22.60
N HIS A 568 -42.66 0.26 22.94
CA HIS A 568 -44.09 -0.08 22.92
C HIS A 568 -44.94 0.70 23.95
N HIS A 569 -44.33 1.28 24.98
CA HIS A 569 -45.02 2.15 25.95
C HIS A 569 -45.08 3.62 25.51
N ALA A 570 -44.44 3.98 24.39
CA ALA A 570 -44.46 5.34 23.87
C ALA A 570 -45.81 5.68 23.23
N MET A 571 -46.27 6.92 23.40
CA MET A 571 -47.55 7.40 22.88
C MET A 571 -47.34 8.46 21.81
N ARG A 572 -48.05 8.33 20.68
CA ARG A 572 -48.04 9.36 19.64
C ARG A 572 -48.84 10.58 20.07
N VAL A 573 -48.20 11.76 20.05
CA VAL A 573 -48.87 13.06 20.19
C VAL A 573 -48.74 13.81 18.85
N LYS A 574 -49.81 14.46 18.39
CA LYS A 574 -49.82 15.18 17.11
C LYS A 574 -50.06 16.68 17.32
N PRO A 575 -49.30 17.56 16.64
CA PRO A 575 -49.61 18.97 16.60
C PRO A 575 -50.97 19.22 15.91
N LYS A 576 -51.64 20.32 16.25
CA LYS A 576 -52.89 20.74 15.58
C LYS A 576 -52.61 21.34 14.20
N SER A 577 -51.45 21.97 14.03
CA SER A 577 -50.92 22.46 12.76
C SER A 577 -49.96 21.44 12.14
N LYS A 578 -49.16 21.85 11.14
CA LYS A 578 -48.16 20.97 10.51
C LYS A 578 -47.10 20.50 11.50
N ASP A 579 -46.59 21.42 12.32
CA ASP A 579 -45.59 21.16 13.37
C ASP A 579 -45.95 21.89 14.68
N TRP A 580 -45.14 21.71 15.72
CA TRP A 580 -45.39 22.30 17.04
C TRP A 580 -45.12 23.78 17.09
N ASN A 581 -44.16 24.29 16.30
CA ASN A 581 -43.93 25.73 16.20
C ASN A 581 -45.15 26.43 15.58
N GLU A 582 -45.68 25.93 14.47
CA GLU A 582 -46.92 26.45 13.87
C GLU A 582 -48.13 26.29 14.80
N THR A 583 -48.18 25.23 15.60
CA THR A 583 -49.25 25.03 16.59
C THR A 583 -49.18 26.08 17.69
N LEU A 584 -47.98 26.40 18.18
CA LEU A 584 -47.75 27.45 19.17
C LEU A 584 -48.16 28.82 18.62
N CYS A 585 -47.73 29.17 17.40
CA CYS A 585 -48.11 30.45 16.78
C CYS A 585 -49.63 30.57 16.59
N ALA A 586 -50.29 29.48 16.17
CA ALA A 586 -51.75 29.46 16.05
C ALA A 586 -52.45 29.62 17.41
N TRP A 587 -51.93 28.99 18.47
CA TRP A 587 -52.45 29.11 19.83
C TRP A 587 -52.37 30.54 20.36
N ARG A 588 -51.24 31.23 20.18
CA ARG A 588 -51.07 32.62 20.62
C ARG A 588 -51.97 33.58 19.88
N LYS A 589 -52.09 33.44 18.55
CA LYS A 589 -53.05 34.22 17.75
C LYS A 589 -54.49 34.05 18.25
N TYR A 590 -54.88 32.81 18.59
CA TYR A 590 -56.19 32.54 19.17
C TYR A 590 -56.37 33.22 20.54
N GLN A 591 -55.39 33.14 21.44
CA GLN A 591 -55.42 33.80 22.75
C GLN A 591 -55.53 35.34 22.64
N GLU A 592 -54.79 35.96 21.71
CA GLU A 592 -54.88 37.39 21.46
C GLU A 592 -56.28 37.80 20.96
N GLN A 593 -56.88 37.02 20.06
CA GLN A 593 -58.24 37.25 19.59
C GLN A 593 -59.29 37.11 20.71
N GLN A 594 -59.12 36.12 21.60
CA GLN A 594 -60.00 35.96 22.77
C GLN A 594 -59.87 37.14 23.75
N ARG A 595 -58.66 37.64 23.98
CA ARG A 595 -58.42 38.83 24.83
C ARG A 595 -59.03 40.10 24.21
N ARG A 596 -58.93 40.28 22.90
CA ARG A 596 -59.53 41.43 22.18
C ARG A 596 -61.06 41.39 22.17
N THR A 597 -61.66 40.19 22.14
CA THR A 597 -63.12 40.03 22.15
C THR A 597 -63.72 40.08 23.56
N HIS A 598 -62.94 39.81 24.61
CA HIS A 598 -63.37 39.87 26.02
C HIS A 598 -62.98 41.17 26.75
N GLN A 599 -62.40 42.17 26.08
CA GLN A 599 -62.31 43.54 26.63
C GLN A 599 -63.66 44.26 26.42
N PRO A 600 -64.43 44.58 27.49
CA PRO A 600 -65.58 45.45 27.37
C PRO A 600 -65.10 46.85 27.00
N GLY A 601 -65.78 47.51 26.07
CA GLY A 601 -65.40 48.83 25.57
C GLY A 601 -65.10 49.83 26.69
N GLN A 602 -63.88 50.37 26.69
CA GLN A 602 -63.66 51.71 27.21
C GLN A 602 -63.99 52.70 26.10
N GLY A 603 -65.20 53.24 26.19
CA GLY A 603 -65.57 54.62 25.82
C GLY A 603 -65.17 55.13 24.44
N LEU A 604 -66.11 55.07 23.50
CA LEU A 604 -66.42 56.25 22.70
C LEU A 604 -66.97 57.32 23.65
N GLU A 605 -66.19 58.35 23.95
CA GLU A 605 -66.70 59.70 24.16
C GLU A 605 -65.82 60.67 23.36
N LEU A 606 -66.50 61.63 22.73
CA LEU A 606 -66.05 62.61 21.74
C LEU A 606 -64.88 63.48 22.19
#